data_AF-A0A7K2ZCI5-F1
#
_entry.id   AF-A0A7K2ZCI5-F1
#
_cell.length_a   1.000
_cell.length_b   1.000
_cell.length_c   1.000
_cell.angle_alpha   90.00
_cell.angle_beta   90.00
_cell.angle_gamma   90.00
#
_symmetry.space_group_name_H-M   'P 1'
#
loop_
_entity.id
_entity.type
_entity.pdbx_description
1 polymer ?
#
loop_
_entity_poly.entity_id
_entity_poly.type
_entity_poly.pdbx_seq_one_letter_code
_entity_poly.pdbx_strand_id
1 'polypeptide(L)'
;VGPYSQQQWYTRDSSVGGWTNAVWNMTFSGVQGAPASSYPNPPYTTLDTTPISREKPFLYLDGNEYKVFVPAKRVNARGVSWEGGNQQGESIPLNRFYVVKQGATAATINAALAQGLNLLFTPGVYHIDQTINVSRANTVVLGLGLATIIPDNGITAMKVADVDGVKLAGFLIDAGPVNSPTLLEVGPQGASADHSVNPTTVQDVFIRIGGAGPGKATTSLVVNSDDVIIDHTWIWRADHGEGWGWETNRADYG
;
A
#
# COMPACT_ATOMS: atom_id res chain seq x y z
N VAL A 1 -5.37 -10.79 22.53
CA VAL A 1 -6.25 -10.33 21.43
C VAL A 1 -7.48 -11.20 21.38
N GLY A 2 -8.68 -10.60 21.32
CA GLY A 2 -9.93 -11.33 21.20
C GLY A 2 -10.74 -10.88 19.99
N PRO A 3 -10.71 -11.62 18.87
CA PRO A 3 -11.44 -11.24 17.65
C PRO A 3 -12.97 -11.39 17.75
N TYR A 4 -13.47 -12.24 18.65
CA TYR A 4 -14.90 -12.54 18.81
C TYR A 4 -15.56 -12.93 17.48
N SER A 5 -16.43 -12.10 16.93
CA SER A 5 -17.16 -12.37 15.68
C SER A 5 -16.36 -12.08 14.40
N GLN A 6 -15.13 -11.59 14.50
CA GLN A 6 -14.30 -11.30 13.33
C GLN A 6 -14.09 -12.55 12.48
N GLN A 7 -14.57 -12.50 11.24
CA GLN A 7 -14.55 -13.62 10.30
C GLN A 7 -13.11 -14.10 10.03
N GLN A 8 -12.20 -13.17 9.76
CA GLN A 8 -10.80 -13.45 9.49
C GLN A 8 -9.89 -12.36 10.06
N TRP A 9 -8.60 -12.69 10.21
CA TRP A 9 -7.56 -11.74 10.57
C TRP A 9 -6.19 -12.20 10.07
N TYR A 10 -5.34 -11.24 9.72
CA TYR A 10 -3.92 -11.47 9.49
C TYR A 10 -3.10 -10.62 10.46
N THR A 11 -2.19 -11.25 11.20
CA THR A 11 -1.24 -10.56 12.07
C THR A 11 0.17 -10.98 11.65
N ARG A 12 1.05 -10.00 11.44
CA ARG A 12 2.47 -10.28 11.18
C ARG A 12 3.39 -9.55 12.15
N ASP A 13 4.59 -10.09 12.32
CA ASP A 13 5.73 -9.43 12.97
C ASP A 13 5.39 -8.67 14.27
N SER A 14 4.64 -9.35 15.14
CA SER A 14 4.01 -8.76 16.32
C SER A 14 4.29 -9.60 17.57
N SER A 15 3.87 -9.09 18.72
CA SER A 15 3.82 -9.85 19.96
C SER A 15 2.42 -9.72 20.58
N VAL A 16 1.84 -10.84 20.98
CA VAL A 16 0.54 -10.91 21.65
C VAL A 16 0.66 -11.74 22.92
N GLY A 17 0.02 -11.31 24.02
CA GLY A 17 -0.02 -12.11 25.25
C GLY A 17 -0.89 -13.38 25.15
N GLY A 18 -1.69 -13.49 24.08
CA GLY A 18 -2.56 -14.62 23.80
C GLY A 18 -3.64 -14.26 22.77
N TRP A 19 -4.27 -15.28 22.20
CA TRP A 19 -5.33 -15.15 21.18
C TRP A 19 -6.54 -15.99 21.55
N THR A 20 -7.72 -15.36 21.73
CA THR A 20 -8.83 -16.03 22.43
C THR A 20 -9.70 -16.91 21.56
N ASN A 21 -9.87 -16.62 20.26
CA ASN A 21 -10.75 -17.40 19.37
C ASN A 21 -10.47 -17.18 17.88
N ALA A 22 -11.08 -18.01 17.03
CA ALA A 22 -11.12 -17.87 15.58
C ALA A 22 -12.54 -18.13 15.05
N VAL A 23 -12.87 -17.53 13.90
CA VAL A 23 -14.15 -17.76 13.19
C VAL A 23 -13.91 -18.57 11.92
N TRP A 24 -13.35 -17.97 10.87
CA TRP A 24 -13.09 -18.66 9.58
C TRP A 24 -11.61 -18.79 9.25
N ASN A 25 -10.81 -17.73 9.41
CA ASN A 25 -9.39 -17.75 9.05
C ASN A 25 -8.57 -16.77 9.88
N MET A 26 -7.77 -17.28 10.82
CA MET A 26 -6.84 -16.46 11.61
C MET A 26 -5.41 -16.86 11.26
N THR A 27 -4.71 -16.00 10.52
CA THR A 27 -3.36 -16.27 10.03
C THR A 27 -2.32 -15.41 10.75
N PHE A 28 -1.18 -16.02 11.08
CA PHE A 28 -0.07 -15.41 11.78
C PHE A 28 1.25 -15.72 11.08
N SER A 29 2.14 -14.73 11.00
CA SER A 29 3.52 -14.90 10.51
C SER A 29 4.46 -14.06 11.36
N GLY A 30 5.51 -14.66 11.94
CA GLY A 30 6.43 -13.87 12.77
C GLY A 30 5.80 -13.33 14.07
N VAL A 31 4.73 -13.94 14.58
CA VAL A 31 4.01 -13.44 15.76
C VAL A 31 4.43 -14.19 17.02
N GLN A 32 5.07 -13.48 17.95
CA GLN A 32 5.37 -14.00 19.29
C GLN A 32 4.06 -14.15 20.07
N GLY A 33 3.84 -15.32 20.69
CA GLY A 33 2.63 -15.62 21.45
C GLY A 33 1.39 -15.95 20.61
N ALA A 34 1.53 -16.11 19.28
CA ALA A 34 0.47 -16.67 18.46
C ALA A 34 0.16 -18.13 18.85
N PRO A 35 -1.10 -18.59 18.69
CA PRO A 35 -1.45 -19.99 18.89
C PRO A 35 -0.68 -20.86 17.89
N ALA A 36 -0.36 -22.10 18.27
CA ALA A 36 0.21 -23.06 17.33
C ALA A 36 -0.76 -23.31 16.17
N SER A 37 -0.22 -23.62 14.98
CA SER A 37 -1.05 -23.93 13.82
C SER A 37 -1.97 -25.14 14.13
N SER A 38 -3.26 -25.01 13.85
CA SER A 38 -4.27 -26.02 14.22
C SER A 38 -5.41 -26.17 13.21
N TYR A 39 -5.26 -25.60 12.01
CA TYR A 39 -6.23 -25.80 10.93
C TYR A 39 -6.50 -27.30 10.70
N PRO A 40 -7.77 -27.74 10.57
CA PRO A 40 -8.96 -26.93 10.31
C PRO A 40 -9.68 -26.37 11.55
N ASN A 41 -9.50 -26.90 12.76
CA ASN A 41 -10.27 -26.47 13.94
C ASN A 41 -9.45 -26.45 15.24
N PRO A 42 -9.24 -25.28 15.87
CA PRO A 42 -9.62 -23.94 15.37
C PRO A 42 -8.82 -23.56 14.12
N PRO A 43 -9.36 -22.71 13.22
CA PRO A 43 -8.72 -22.37 11.94
C PRO A 43 -7.57 -21.35 12.10
N TYR A 44 -6.52 -21.75 12.85
CA TYR A 44 -5.27 -21.04 12.98
C TYR A 44 -4.25 -21.55 11.96
N THR A 45 -3.71 -20.63 11.17
CA THR A 45 -2.53 -20.85 10.30
C THR A 45 -1.39 -20.04 10.89
N THR A 46 -0.35 -20.71 11.41
CA THR A 46 0.74 -20.02 12.10
C THR A 46 2.09 -20.37 11.49
N LEU A 47 2.79 -19.34 11.03
CA LEU A 47 4.16 -19.42 10.53
C LEU A 47 5.10 -18.74 11.53
N ASP A 48 6.27 -19.35 11.76
CA ASP A 48 7.21 -18.86 12.76
C ASP A 48 7.79 -17.48 12.39
N THR A 49 7.92 -17.20 11.10
CA THR A 49 8.49 -15.97 10.55
C THR A 49 7.71 -15.47 9.35
N THR A 50 7.74 -14.16 9.12
CA THR A 50 7.40 -13.56 7.83
C THR A 50 8.65 -13.61 6.93
N PRO A 51 8.62 -14.28 5.76
CA PRO A 51 9.84 -14.51 4.96
C PRO A 51 10.56 -13.22 4.58
N ILE A 52 9.83 -12.21 4.11
CA ILE A 52 10.33 -10.87 3.84
C ILE A 52 9.25 -9.88 4.25
N SER A 53 9.61 -8.88 5.05
CA SER A 53 8.75 -7.75 5.37
C SER A 53 9.55 -6.45 5.43
N ARG A 54 8.88 -5.31 5.29
CA ARG A 54 9.47 -3.99 5.52
C ARG A 54 8.38 -3.16 6.15
N GLU A 55 8.63 -2.60 7.33
CA GLU A 55 7.59 -1.78 7.98
C GLU A 55 7.29 -0.53 7.15
N LYS A 56 6.02 -0.12 7.18
CA LYS A 56 5.53 1.00 6.39
C LYS A 56 6.23 2.30 6.79
N PRO A 57 6.63 3.17 5.84
CA PRO A 57 7.09 4.51 6.18
C PRO A 57 6.05 5.31 6.98
N PHE A 58 6.53 6.17 7.89
CA PHE A 58 5.66 7.00 8.72
C PHE A 58 6.29 8.36 9.04
N LEU A 59 5.43 9.38 9.17
CA LEU A 59 5.81 10.71 9.60
C LEU A 59 6.05 10.73 11.11
N TYR A 60 7.11 11.39 11.56
CA TYR A 60 7.40 11.61 12.98
C TYR A 60 8.06 12.98 13.20
N LEU A 61 8.14 13.40 14.46
CA LEU A 61 8.87 14.59 14.88
C LEU A 61 10.22 14.21 15.48
N ASP A 62 11.28 14.87 15.00
CA ASP A 62 12.60 14.88 15.61
C ASP A 62 12.84 16.27 16.19
N GLY A 63 12.60 16.42 17.50
CA GLY A 63 12.43 17.74 18.12
C GLY A 63 11.25 18.48 17.49
N ASN A 64 11.54 19.56 16.75
CA ASN A 64 10.53 20.37 16.04
C ASN A 64 10.52 20.12 14.52
N GLU A 65 11.32 19.19 14.02
CA GLU A 65 11.43 18.91 12.58
C GLU A 65 10.58 17.71 12.20
N TYR A 66 9.73 17.87 11.19
CA TYR A 66 9.05 16.75 10.56
C TYR A 66 10.00 15.93 9.69
N LYS A 67 10.00 14.62 9.89
CA LYS A 67 10.76 13.64 9.10
C LYS A 67 9.87 12.45 8.78
N VAL A 68 10.20 11.74 7.71
CA VAL A 68 9.59 10.44 7.40
C VAL A 68 10.63 9.37 7.68
N PHE A 69 10.33 8.49 8.62
CA PHE A 69 11.15 7.31 8.86
C PHE A 69 10.80 6.23 7.83
N VAL A 70 11.82 5.65 7.20
CA VAL A 70 11.73 4.60 6.20
C VAL A 70 12.42 3.35 6.76
N PRO A 71 11.65 2.42 7.36
CA PRO A 71 12.19 1.21 7.96
C PRO A 71 12.96 0.34 6.97
N ALA A 72 14.03 -0.29 7.45
CA ALA A 72 14.79 -1.28 6.67
C ALA A 72 13.97 -2.57 6.44
N LYS A 73 14.26 -3.27 5.33
CA LYS A 73 13.73 -4.60 5.04
C LYS A 73 14.22 -5.60 6.10
N ARG A 74 13.35 -6.49 6.54
CA ARG A 74 13.65 -7.65 7.40
C ARG A 74 13.42 -8.94 6.63
N VAL A 75 14.29 -9.92 6.85
CA VAL A 75 14.18 -11.28 6.31
C VAL A 75 13.94 -12.22 7.47
N ASN A 76 13.02 -13.17 7.30
CA ASN A 76 12.55 -14.07 8.37
C ASN A 76 12.15 -13.30 9.64
N ALA A 77 11.36 -12.24 9.44
CA ALA A 77 10.95 -11.33 10.50
C ALA A 77 10.08 -12.04 11.55
N ARG A 78 10.32 -11.70 12.81
CA ARG A 78 9.53 -12.15 13.96
C ARG A 78 9.57 -11.09 15.05
N GLY A 79 8.41 -10.79 15.63
CA GLY A 79 8.27 -9.73 16.63
C GLY A 79 8.39 -8.32 16.04
N VAL A 80 8.17 -7.35 16.91
CA VAL A 80 8.12 -5.93 16.53
C VAL A 80 9.50 -5.40 16.12
N SER A 81 9.54 -4.43 15.19
CA SER A 81 10.78 -3.86 14.68
C SER A 81 11.46 -2.84 15.62
N TRP A 82 10.74 -2.38 16.63
CA TRP A 82 11.13 -1.26 17.50
C TRP A 82 11.52 -1.71 18.92
N GLU A 83 11.55 -3.02 19.18
CA GLU A 83 12.00 -3.55 20.46
C GLU A 83 13.44 -3.08 20.74
N GLY A 84 13.68 -2.58 21.95
CA GLY A 84 14.97 -2.01 22.34
C GLY A 84 15.31 -0.63 21.74
N GLY A 85 14.39 0.02 21.01
CA GLY A 85 14.50 1.42 20.57
C GLY A 85 15.41 1.68 19.36
N ASN A 86 16.02 0.64 18.78
CA ASN A 86 16.97 0.76 17.66
C ASN A 86 16.40 0.18 16.36
N GLN A 87 15.22 0.68 15.93
CA GLN A 87 14.67 0.28 14.65
C GLN A 87 15.60 0.72 13.51
N GLN A 88 16.05 -0.22 12.68
CA GLN A 88 16.87 0.10 11.51
C GLN A 88 16.04 0.77 10.42
N GLY A 89 16.60 1.81 9.80
CA GLY A 89 15.96 2.58 8.73
C GLY A 89 16.66 3.91 8.49
N GLU A 90 16.07 4.72 7.62
CA GLU A 90 16.53 6.06 7.28
C GLU A 90 15.47 7.10 7.63
N SER A 91 15.88 8.26 8.15
CA SER A 91 14.99 9.41 8.34
C SER A 91 15.20 10.44 7.24
N ILE A 92 14.18 10.61 6.39
CA ILE A 92 14.20 11.60 5.32
C ILE A 92 13.53 12.89 5.83
N PRO A 93 14.21 14.06 5.81
CA PRO A 93 13.60 15.31 6.23
C PRO A 93 12.45 15.73 5.31
N LEU A 94 11.41 16.35 5.87
CA LEU A 94 10.20 16.70 5.10
C LEU A 94 10.48 17.64 3.92
N ASN A 95 11.55 18.44 3.96
CA ASN A 95 11.97 19.29 2.84
C ASN A 95 12.44 18.51 1.59
N ARG A 96 12.58 17.19 1.68
CA ARG A 96 12.79 16.27 0.55
C ARG A 96 11.50 15.68 0.00
N PHE A 97 10.35 16.14 0.47
CA PHE A 97 9.03 15.76 -0.02
C PHE A 97 8.33 16.96 -0.65
N TYR A 98 7.67 16.71 -1.78
CA TYR A 98 6.59 17.58 -2.21
C TYR A 98 5.33 17.22 -1.41
N VAL A 99 4.85 18.21 -0.65
CA VAL A 99 3.64 18.08 0.17
C VAL A 99 2.43 18.39 -0.71
N VAL A 100 1.77 17.33 -1.21
CA VAL A 100 0.63 17.43 -2.11
C VAL A 100 -0.60 17.90 -1.32
N LYS A 101 -1.16 19.03 -1.73
CA LYS A 101 -2.38 19.65 -1.17
C LYS A 101 -3.41 19.89 -2.27
N GLN A 102 -4.64 20.23 -1.88
CA GLN A 102 -5.69 20.62 -2.83
C GLN A 102 -5.16 21.67 -3.82
N GLY A 103 -5.46 21.48 -5.11
CA GLY A 103 -4.99 22.35 -6.19
C GLY A 103 -3.65 21.93 -6.83
N ALA A 104 -2.94 20.96 -6.26
CA ALA A 104 -1.81 20.34 -6.95
C ALA A 104 -2.31 19.58 -8.19
N THR A 105 -1.69 19.83 -9.34
CA THR A 105 -1.95 19.09 -10.58
C THR A 105 -1.00 17.91 -10.70
N ALA A 106 -1.37 16.91 -11.51
CA ALA A 106 -0.46 15.80 -11.80
C ALA A 106 0.82 16.24 -12.53
N ALA A 107 0.77 17.32 -13.32
CA ALA A 107 1.97 17.94 -13.89
C ALA A 107 2.95 18.41 -12.80
N THR A 108 2.45 19.11 -11.77
CA THR A 108 3.29 19.58 -10.65
C THR A 108 3.82 18.40 -9.82
N ILE A 109 3.01 17.37 -9.59
CA ILE A 109 3.43 16.14 -8.91
C ILE A 109 4.57 15.45 -9.68
N ASN A 110 4.42 15.27 -10.99
CA ASN A 110 5.44 14.67 -11.84
C ASN A 110 6.71 15.51 -11.92
N ALA A 111 6.58 16.84 -11.97
CA ALA A 111 7.72 17.76 -11.92
C ALA A 111 8.51 17.61 -10.61
N ALA A 112 7.83 17.49 -9.47
CA ALA A 112 8.48 17.25 -8.18
C ALA A 112 9.24 15.91 -8.14
N LEU A 113 8.65 14.84 -8.68
CA LEU A 113 9.31 13.55 -8.82
C LEU A 113 10.58 13.65 -9.68
N ALA A 114 10.49 14.34 -10.83
CA ALA A 114 11.61 14.58 -11.73
C ALA A 114 12.72 15.42 -11.08
N GLN A 115 12.38 16.32 -10.15
CA GLN A 115 13.33 17.11 -9.37
C GLN A 115 13.99 16.33 -8.22
N GLY A 116 13.65 15.05 -8.02
CA GLY A 116 14.26 14.24 -6.97
C GLY A 116 13.54 14.30 -5.62
N LEU A 117 12.32 14.84 -5.55
CA LEU A 117 11.50 14.84 -4.34
C LEU A 117 10.71 13.53 -4.18
N ASN A 118 10.42 13.18 -2.94
CA ASN A 118 9.40 12.19 -2.58
C ASN A 118 8.01 12.86 -2.57
N LEU A 119 6.94 12.08 -2.40
CA LEU A 119 5.58 12.60 -2.31
C LEU A 119 4.98 12.33 -0.93
N LEU A 120 4.41 13.38 -0.32
CA LEU A 120 3.56 13.25 0.86
C LEU A 120 2.19 13.83 0.52
N PHE A 121 1.18 12.97 0.33
CA PHE A 121 -0.20 13.39 0.15
C PHE A 121 -0.83 13.69 1.52
N THR A 122 -1.24 14.94 1.72
CA THR A 122 -2.06 15.29 2.88
C THR A 122 -3.47 14.67 2.75
N PRO A 123 -4.30 14.68 3.81
CA PRO A 123 -5.68 14.22 3.68
C PRO A 123 -6.45 15.05 2.64
N GLY A 124 -7.07 14.38 1.67
CA GLY A 124 -7.79 15.02 0.57
C GLY A 124 -8.16 14.05 -0.55
N VAL A 125 -8.97 14.53 -1.51
CA VAL A 125 -9.35 13.81 -2.73
C VAL A 125 -8.79 14.56 -3.93
N TYR A 126 -7.95 13.89 -4.70
CA TYR A 126 -7.10 14.47 -5.73
C TYR A 126 -7.49 13.91 -7.10
N HIS A 127 -8.14 14.74 -7.90
CA HIS A 127 -8.37 14.45 -9.32
C HIS A 127 -7.09 14.70 -10.12
N ILE A 128 -6.76 13.78 -11.02
CA ILE A 128 -5.59 13.87 -11.89
C ILE A 128 -5.96 13.61 -13.35
N ASP A 129 -5.39 14.42 -14.24
CA ASP A 129 -5.66 14.39 -15.69
C ASP A 129 -4.54 13.71 -16.50
N GLN A 130 -3.45 13.34 -15.82
CA GLN A 130 -2.33 12.57 -16.37
C GLN A 130 -1.78 11.63 -15.29
N THR A 131 -1.20 10.51 -15.73
CA THR A 131 -0.61 9.51 -14.85
C THR A 131 0.52 10.08 -14.01
N ILE A 132 0.55 9.73 -12.73
CA ILE A 132 1.69 10.00 -11.84
C ILE A 132 2.79 8.96 -12.14
N ASN A 133 3.97 9.41 -12.56
CA ASN A 133 5.07 8.55 -13.00
C ASN A 133 6.20 8.52 -11.97
N VAL A 134 6.30 7.44 -11.20
CA VAL A 134 7.36 7.22 -10.21
C VAL A 134 8.51 6.45 -10.86
N SER A 135 9.53 7.18 -11.33
CA SER A 135 10.64 6.61 -12.10
C SER A 135 12.00 6.60 -11.37
N ARG A 136 12.09 7.21 -10.19
CA ARG A 136 13.32 7.27 -9.39
C ARG A 136 13.32 6.17 -8.35
N ALA A 137 14.40 5.39 -8.29
CA ALA A 137 14.63 4.41 -7.22
C ALA A 137 14.50 5.06 -5.83
N ASN A 138 14.06 4.28 -4.85
CA ASN A 138 13.86 4.70 -3.46
C ASN A 138 12.85 5.83 -3.23
N THR A 139 12.03 6.18 -4.23
CA THR A 139 10.97 7.18 -4.04
C THR A 139 9.95 6.69 -3.00
N VAL A 140 9.65 7.56 -2.04
CA VAL A 140 8.55 7.36 -1.08
C VAL A 140 7.33 8.13 -1.54
N VAL A 141 6.20 7.45 -1.64
CA VAL A 141 4.87 8.01 -1.84
C VAL A 141 4.02 7.66 -0.63
N LEU A 142 3.84 8.62 0.27
CA LEU A 142 3.13 8.43 1.53
C LEU A 142 1.83 9.24 1.54
N GLY A 143 0.70 8.59 1.79
CA GLY A 143 -0.59 9.22 2.04
C GLY A 143 -0.91 9.33 3.53
N LEU A 144 -1.58 10.42 3.90
CA LEU A 144 -2.10 10.66 5.24
C LEU A 144 -3.63 10.73 5.19
N GLY A 145 -4.29 10.15 6.20
CA GLY A 145 -5.74 10.29 6.38
C GLY A 145 -6.59 9.80 5.21
N LEU A 146 -6.23 8.66 4.61
CA LEU A 146 -6.84 8.13 3.37
C LEU A 146 -6.85 9.14 2.22
N ALA A 147 -5.70 9.77 1.96
CA ALA A 147 -5.48 10.52 0.73
C ALA A 147 -5.93 9.69 -0.47
N THR A 148 -6.81 10.26 -1.29
CA THR A 148 -7.50 9.55 -2.37
C THR A 148 -7.14 10.15 -3.70
N ILE A 149 -6.73 9.34 -4.67
CA ILE A 149 -6.37 9.76 -6.03
C ILE A 149 -7.45 9.24 -6.99
N ILE A 150 -8.03 10.13 -7.79
CA ILE A 150 -9.04 9.80 -8.80
C ILE A 150 -8.46 10.10 -10.18
N PRO A 151 -8.23 9.08 -11.04
CA PRO A 151 -7.84 9.30 -12.41
C PRO A 151 -9.05 9.76 -13.25
N ASP A 152 -8.93 10.94 -13.84
CA ASP A 152 -9.90 11.44 -14.81
C ASP A 152 -9.62 10.87 -16.21
N ASN A 153 -10.63 10.90 -17.08
CA ASN A 153 -10.49 10.58 -18.50
C ASN A 153 -9.97 9.15 -18.82
N GLY A 154 -10.08 8.22 -17.87
CA GLY A 154 -9.72 6.80 -18.08
C GLY A 154 -8.21 6.54 -18.13
N ILE A 155 -7.41 7.43 -17.53
CA ILE A 155 -5.95 7.24 -17.42
C ILE A 155 -5.61 6.26 -16.30
N THR A 156 -4.39 5.69 -16.34
CA THR A 156 -3.82 5.05 -15.15
C THR A 156 -3.49 6.11 -14.10
N ALA A 157 -3.86 5.89 -12.84
CA ALA A 157 -3.60 6.86 -11.78
C ALA A 157 -2.09 6.99 -11.49
N MET A 158 -1.40 5.85 -11.36
CA MET A 158 0.02 5.83 -11.05
C MET A 158 0.75 4.67 -11.73
N LYS A 159 1.94 4.96 -12.26
CA LYS A 159 2.88 3.97 -12.79
C LYS A 159 4.21 4.07 -12.05
N VAL A 160 4.75 2.93 -11.64
CA VAL A 160 6.10 2.79 -11.11
C VAL A 160 6.99 2.17 -12.20
N ALA A 161 8.15 2.77 -12.46
CA ALA A 161 9.12 2.20 -13.40
C ALA A 161 9.79 0.94 -12.81
N ASP A 162 10.54 0.19 -13.63
CA ASP A 162 11.32 -0.98 -13.20
C ASP A 162 12.56 -0.54 -12.41
N VAL A 163 12.36 -0.07 -11.17
CA VAL A 163 13.39 0.53 -10.32
C VAL A 163 13.29 0.05 -8.88
N ASP A 164 14.44 -0.02 -8.21
CA ASP A 164 14.53 -0.47 -6.84
C ASP A 164 13.73 0.39 -5.85
N GLY A 165 13.13 -0.29 -4.88
CA GLY A 165 12.89 0.27 -3.57
C GLY A 165 11.85 1.38 -3.52
N VAL A 166 10.92 1.48 -4.46
CA VAL A 166 9.81 2.44 -4.31
C VAL A 166 8.94 2.01 -3.11
N LYS A 167 8.45 2.98 -2.33
CA LYS A 167 7.53 2.73 -1.21
C LYS A 167 6.22 3.44 -1.48
N LEU A 168 5.19 2.68 -1.81
CA LEU A 168 3.81 3.16 -1.93
C LEU A 168 3.08 2.87 -0.62
N ALA A 169 2.60 3.90 0.07
CA ALA A 169 2.07 3.74 1.41
C ALA A 169 0.84 4.62 1.70
N GLY A 170 -0.27 4.02 2.15
CA GLY A 170 -1.34 4.74 2.87
C GLY A 170 -2.25 5.64 2.02
N PHE A 171 -2.58 5.24 0.80
CA PHE A 171 -3.49 6.00 -0.07
C PHE A 171 -4.52 5.09 -0.75
N LEU A 172 -5.62 5.71 -1.17
CA LEU A 172 -6.68 5.09 -1.96
C LEU A 172 -6.56 5.55 -3.42
N ILE A 173 -6.67 4.63 -4.37
CA ILE A 173 -7.00 4.97 -5.75
C ILE A 173 -8.48 4.67 -5.96
N ASP A 174 -9.26 5.69 -6.30
CA ASP A 174 -10.69 5.57 -6.51
C ASP A 174 -11.01 5.79 -7.99
N ALA A 175 -11.58 4.79 -8.65
CA ALA A 175 -11.74 4.79 -10.10
C ALA A 175 -12.70 5.89 -10.56
N GLY A 176 -12.29 6.65 -11.58
CA GLY A 176 -13.17 7.60 -12.26
C GLY A 176 -14.27 6.90 -13.08
N PRO A 177 -15.30 7.65 -13.53
CA PRO A 177 -16.43 7.09 -14.28
C PRO A 177 -16.04 6.58 -15.68
N VAL A 178 -14.96 7.11 -16.26
CA VAL A 178 -14.39 6.63 -17.53
C VAL A 178 -13.45 5.46 -17.22
N ASN A 179 -13.62 4.35 -17.95
CA ASN A 179 -12.86 3.13 -17.72
C ASN A 179 -11.35 3.37 -17.87
N SER A 180 -10.60 3.08 -16.81
CA SER A 180 -9.13 3.04 -16.86
C SER A 180 -8.64 1.63 -17.23
N PRO A 181 -7.72 1.44 -18.19
CA PRO A 181 -7.17 0.13 -18.48
C PRO A 181 -6.52 -0.53 -17.25
N THR A 182 -5.74 0.28 -16.51
CA THR A 182 -5.14 -0.06 -15.21
C THR A 182 -5.31 1.10 -14.24
N LEU A 183 -5.39 0.87 -12.93
CA LEU A 183 -5.38 1.96 -11.93
C LEU A 183 -3.98 2.17 -11.33
N LEU A 184 -3.30 1.08 -10.99
CA LEU A 184 -1.91 1.07 -10.53
C LEU A 184 -1.10 0.02 -11.33
N GLU A 185 0.06 0.42 -11.82
CA GLU A 185 1.01 -0.48 -12.49
C GLU A 185 2.39 -0.37 -11.81
N VAL A 186 2.90 -1.49 -11.30
CA VAL A 186 4.20 -1.59 -10.64
C VAL A 186 5.16 -2.33 -11.57
N GLY A 187 6.04 -1.58 -12.22
CA GLY A 187 6.88 -2.06 -13.31
C GLY A 187 6.12 -2.02 -14.65
N PRO A 188 6.79 -1.67 -15.77
CA PRO A 188 6.18 -1.77 -17.10
C PRO A 188 5.99 -3.24 -17.50
N GLN A 189 5.08 -3.49 -18.44
CA GLN A 189 4.95 -4.82 -19.07
C GLN A 189 6.32 -5.30 -19.61
N GLY A 190 6.72 -6.51 -19.26
CA GLY A 190 8.02 -7.08 -19.64
C GLY A 190 9.18 -6.67 -18.74
N ALA A 191 8.91 -6.05 -17.58
CA ALA A 191 9.87 -5.93 -16.49
C ALA A 191 10.54 -7.29 -16.20
N SER A 192 11.84 -7.24 -15.93
CA SER A 192 12.67 -8.45 -15.73
C SER A 192 13.91 -8.19 -14.86
N ALA A 193 14.03 -7.00 -14.28
CA ALA A 193 15.08 -6.71 -13.31
C ALA A 193 14.77 -7.39 -11.97
N ASP A 194 15.77 -8.05 -11.39
CA ASP A 194 15.72 -8.58 -10.02
C ASP A 194 15.81 -7.42 -9.01
N HIS A 195 14.87 -7.37 -8.08
CA HIS A 195 14.81 -6.34 -7.04
C HIS A 195 14.90 -6.94 -5.63
N SER A 196 15.27 -8.21 -5.48
CA SER A 196 15.28 -8.97 -4.22
C SER A 196 16.06 -8.27 -3.08
N VAL A 197 17.09 -7.50 -3.40
CA VAL A 197 17.88 -6.71 -2.43
C VAL A 197 17.07 -5.53 -1.87
N ASN A 198 16.39 -4.78 -2.73
CA ASN A 198 15.64 -3.58 -2.36
C ASN A 198 14.31 -3.53 -3.15
N PRO A 199 13.34 -4.38 -2.78
CA PRO A 199 12.10 -4.51 -3.55
C PRO A 199 11.24 -3.27 -3.39
N THR A 200 10.37 -3.01 -4.37
CA THR A 200 9.26 -2.06 -4.20
C THR A 200 8.24 -2.61 -3.21
N THR A 201 7.67 -1.76 -2.34
CA THR A 201 6.59 -2.14 -1.41
C THR A 201 5.30 -1.39 -1.70
N VAL A 202 4.19 -2.10 -1.55
CA VAL A 202 2.81 -1.59 -1.64
C VAL A 202 2.14 -1.88 -0.29
N GLN A 203 1.85 -0.83 0.49
CA GLN A 203 1.40 -0.95 1.88
C GLN A 203 0.23 -0.04 2.20
N ASP A 204 -0.88 -0.58 2.69
CA ASP A 204 -2.11 0.20 2.88
C ASP A 204 -2.50 1.00 1.62
N VAL A 205 -2.27 0.40 0.45
CA VAL A 205 -2.74 0.95 -0.83
C VAL A 205 -4.05 0.26 -1.15
N PHE A 206 -5.10 1.05 -1.23
CA PHE A 206 -6.45 0.57 -1.46
C PHE A 206 -6.90 0.96 -2.86
N ILE A 207 -7.80 0.18 -3.44
CA ILE A 207 -8.44 0.51 -4.70
C ILE A 207 -9.95 0.35 -4.53
N ARG A 208 -10.70 1.38 -4.93
CA ARG A 208 -12.16 1.36 -4.99
C ARG A 208 -12.65 1.55 -6.41
N ILE A 209 -13.66 0.77 -6.81
CA ILE A 209 -14.34 0.89 -8.10
C ILE A 209 -15.84 1.01 -7.86
N GLY A 210 -16.35 2.25 -7.87
CA GLY A 210 -17.75 2.59 -7.60
C GLY A 210 -18.05 2.83 -6.10
N GLY A 211 -19.32 2.94 -5.75
CA GLY A 211 -19.80 3.13 -4.36
C GLY A 211 -19.97 4.59 -3.95
N ALA A 212 -19.24 5.51 -4.57
CA ALA A 212 -19.37 6.96 -4.44
C ALA A 212 -19.73 7.62 -5.79
N GLY A 213 -20.55 6.93 -6.59
CA GLY A 213 -20.76 7.21 -8.02
C GLY A 213 -20.22 6.08 -8.88
N PRO A 214 -20.46 6.09 -10.21
CA PRO A 214 -19.92 5.07 -11.11
C PRO A 214 -18.41 5.22 -11.22
N GLY A 215 -17.70 4.09 -11.15
CA GLY A 215 -16.26 4.00 -11.39
C GLY A 215 -15.95 2.74 -12.20
N LYS A 216 -14.98 2.78 -13.11
CA LYS A 216 -14.63 1.61 -13.94
C LYS A 216 -13.13 1.46 -14.13
N ALA A 217 -12.68 0.21 -14.10
CA ALA A 217 -11.33 -0.16 -14.51
C ALA A 217 -11.32 -1.57 -15.12
N THR A 218 -10.46 -1.84 -16.10
CA THR A 218 -10.32 -3.20 -16.63
C THR A 218 -9.54 -4.09 -15.67
N THR A 219 -8.36 -3.63 -15.25
CA THR A 219 -7.53 -4.26 -14.22
C THR A 219 -7.22 -3.22 -13.15
N SER A 220 -7.23 -3.59 -11.88
CA SER A 220 -7.03 -2.62 -10.81
C SER A 220 -5.54 -2.43 -10.52
N LEU A 221 -4.85 -3.53 -10.19
CA LEU A 221 -3.42 -3.54 -9.92
C LEU A 221 -2.69 -4.52 -10.84
N VAL A 222 -1.71 -4.02 -11.58
CA VAL A 222 -0.75 -4.85 -12.31
C VAL A 222 0.60 -4.79 -11.59
N VAL A 223 1.16 -5.96 -11.28
CA VAL A 223 2.51 -6.09 -10.72
C VAL A 223 3.36 -6.86 -11.71
N ASN A 224 4.26 -6.14 -12.39
CA ASN A 224 5.18 -6.70 -13.37
C ASN A 224 6.60 -6.83 -12.80
N SER A 225 7.07 -5.89 -11.98
CA SER A 225 8.41 -5.95 -11.40
C SER A 225 8.56 -7.15 -10.47
N ASP A 226 9.73 -7.78 -10.51
CA ASP A 226 10.06 -8.90 -9.63
C ASP A 226 10.20 -8.42 -8.17
N ASP A 227 10.04 -9.36 -7.23
CA ASP A 227 10.24 -9.20 -5.78
C ASP A 227 9.34 -8.19 -5.04
N VAL A 228 8.36 -7.60 -5.72
CA VAL A 228 7.43 -6.63 -5.11
C VAL A 228 6.75 -7.23 -3.88
N ILE A 229 6.77 -6.49 -2.77
CA ILE A 229 6.09 -6.86 -1.54
C ILE A 229 4.76 -6.11 -1.47
N ILE A 230 3.66 -6.85 -1.58
CA ILE A 230 2.32 -6.34 -1.22
C ILE A 230 2.06 -6.71 0.24
N ASP A 231 2.15 -5.73 1.12
CA ASP A 231 1.94 -5.89 2.55
C ASP A 231 0.73 -5.03 2.97
N HIS A 232 -0.44 -5.67 2.91
CA HIS A 232 -1.77 -5.09 3.04
C HIS A 232 -2.23 -4.25 1.83
N THR A 233 -3.25 -4.77 1.15
CA THR A 233 -4.06 -4.05 0.17
C THR A 233 -5.51 -4.48 0.32
N TRP A 234 -6.42 -3.65 -0.15
CA TRP A 234 -7.81 -4.03 -0.38
C TRP A 234 -8.24 -3.46 -1.73
N ILE A 235 -8.49 -4.37 -2.67
CA ILE A 235 -8.92 -4.05 -4.03
C ILE A 235 -10.38 -4.44 -4.14
N TRP A 236 -11.23 -3.41 -4.17
CA TRP A 236 -12.65 -3.58 -3.92
C TRP A 236 -13.47 -2.94 -5.04
N ARG A 237 -14.06 -3.81 -5.87
CA ARG A 237 -15.20 -3.43 -6.71
C ARG A 237 -16.43 -3.31 -5.81
N ALA A 238 -17.06 -2.14 -5.81
CA ALA A 238 -18.14 -1.85 -4.89
C ALA A 238 -19.32 -2.80 -5.02
N ASP A 239 -19.76 -3.36 -3.90
CA ASP A 239 -20.97 -4.19 -3.76
C ASP A 239 -22.18 -3.41 -3.19
N HIS A 240 -21.98 -2.16 -2.77
CA HIS A 240 -23.01 -1.27 -2.25
C HIS A 240 -22.65 0.21 -2.50
N GLY A 241 -23.52 1.13 -2.08
CA GLY A 241 -23.37 2.58 -2.26
C GLY A 241 -24.10 3.10 -3.50
N GLU A 242 -23.65 4.22 -4.06
CA GLU A 242 -24.14 4.73 -5.35
C GLU A 242 -23.24 4.27 -6.50
N GLY A 243 -23.83 4.03 -7.68
CA GLY A 243 -23.07 3.69 -8.89
C GLY A 243 -22.48 2.27 -8.93
N TRP A 244 -23.00 1.33 -8.12
CA TRP A 244 -22.67 -0.10 -8.25
C TRP A 244 -23.68 -0.83 -9.13
N GLY A 245 -23.24 -1.91 -9.76
CA GLY A 245 -24.07 -2.75 -10.64
C GLY A 245 -23.19 -3.52 -11.62
N TRP A 246 -23.74 -4.58 -12.22
CA TRP A 246 -22.95 -5.46 -13.11
C TRP A 246 -22.15 -4.67 -14.17
N GLU A 247 -22.83 -3.79 -14.92
CA GLU A 247 -22.19 -2.92 -15.91
C GLU A 247 -21.79 -1.53 -15.37
N THR A 248 -22.45 -1.05 -14.31
CA THR A 248 -22.26 0.32 -13.79
C THR A 248 -20.86 0.55 -13.26
N ASN A 249 -20.34 -0.39 -12.46
CA ASN A 249 -18.97 -0.39 -11.94
C ASN A 249 -18.21 -1.66 -12.34
N ARG A 250 -18.36 -2.07 -13.61
CA ARG A 250 -17.65 -3.23 -14.13
C ARG A 250 -16.14 -3.09 -13.88
N ALA A 251 -15.57 -4.10 -13.24
CA ALA A 251 -14.14 -4.30 -13.08
C ALA A 251 -13.82 -5.77 -13.22
N ASP A 252 -13.20 -6.14 -14.33
CA ASP A 252 -13.04 -7.54 -14.75
C ASP A 252 -11.93 -8.23 -13.96
N TYR A 253 -10.87 -7.50 -13.62
CA TYR A 253 -9.72 -8.00 -12.89
C TYR A 253 -9.37 -7.07 -11.72
N GLY A 254 -9.01 -7.68 -10.59
CA GLY A 254 -8.47 -6.98 -9.42
C GLY A 254 -7.07 -6.43 -9.65
#